data_AF-A0A850KUK2-F1
#
_entry.id   AF-A0A850KUK2-F1
#
_cell.length_a   1.000
_cell.length_b   1.000
_cell.length_c   1.000
_cell.angle_alpha   90.00
_cell.angle_beta   90.00
_cell.angle_gamma   90.00
#
_symmetry.space_group_name_H-M   'P 1'
#
loop_
_entity.id
_entity.type
_entity.pdbx_description
1 polymer ?
#
loop_
_entity_poly.entity_id
_entity_poly.type
_entity_poly.pdbx_seq_one_letter_code
_entity_poly.pdbx_strand_id
1 'polypeptide(L)'
;MFHKEISNVVRLAILTSSITLLTSFASISAFGDAKKCDIQLKELYDLDEQKLKHDMEDHRFWLDEVGRQLPENFRRTDTIAAILSDSRRLVLCRPDYYSIEDKDYDLDLDWADLIGARFVGNLAGASFQGSKIPWADFNNTIVPPGISFSGAILRDGSFLEAQLLGSPEEPINFDYADLRGVSFLDSDLVNVRFQGTDLSNADFTNTDFSNVVFEPDSDSLPIVHKFARAKGLRNLRFSSNPDALEKLRRLFREKGFREQANEVSAALGKSHRIRDLSGSLFSVVNAMFQYVFFELPVDYGAAQGRPLLILLVGIFVFAIPYFFSLTSNETDGIWLVWNETRIRQDIGFQRPLRLKLRVGRAILIALYFSTLSAFHVGWRDLNVGTWISKMQPREYVYSASGWMRTLSGFQSIVSVYLLAIWALTYFGEPFG
;
A
#
# COMPACT_ATOMS: atom_id res chain seq x y z
N MET A 1 48.48 21.09 15.79
CA MET A 1 49.40 19.93 15.79
C MET A 1 48.65 18.64 16.06
N PHE A 2 47.73 18.62 17.05
CA PHE A 2 46.79 17.52 17.32
C PHE A 2 45.92 17.08 16.12
N HIS A 3 45.48 17.99 15.25
CA HIS A 3 44.69 17.64 14.05
C HIS A 3 45.44 16.82 12.98
N LYS A 4 46.79 16.83 12.99
CA LYS A 4 47.60 16.17 11.94
C LYS A 4 48.05 14.76 12.33
N GLU A 5 48.08 14.44 13.63
CA GLU A 5 48.35 13.07 14.12
C GLU A 5 47.09 12.21 14.14
N ILE A 6 45.91 12.81 14.35
CA ILE A 6 44.61 12.11 14.33
C ILE A 6 44.28 11.56 12.93
N SER A 7 44.70 12.23 11.85
CA SER A 7 44.44 11.83 10.46
C SER A 7 45.18 10.55 10.01
N ASN A 8 46.28 10.17 10.67
CA ASN A 8 47.08 9.01 10.25
C ASN A 8 46.65 7.68 10.89
N VAL A 9 45.78 7.72 11.91
CA VAL A 9 45.31 6.53 12.65
C VAL A 9 43.96 6.02 12.13
N VAL A 10 43.24 6.81 11.33
CA VAL A 10 41.86 6.52 10.91
C VAL A 10 41.85 5.74 9.60
N ARG A 11 41.95 4.41 9.68
CA ARG A 11 41.54 3.51 8.59
C ARG A 11 40.80 2.30 9.14
N LEU A 12 39.53 2.20 8.75
CA LEU A 12 38.60 1.07 8.92
C LEU A 12 37.88 0.98 10.28
N ALA A 13 36.57 1.23 10.28
CA ALA A 13 35.67 0.82 11.36
C ALA A 13 34.76 -0.29 10.82
N ILE A 14 34.98 -1.51 11.33
CA ILE A 14 34.08 -2.67 11.20
C ILE A 14 33.49 -2.90 12.59
N LEU A 15 32.18 -2.74 12.76
CA LEU A 15 31.48 -3.17 13.96
C LEU A 15 31.07 -4.64 13.82
N THR A 16 31.97 -5.57 14.12
CA THR A 16 31.59 -6.97 14.36
C THR A 16 31.18 -7.13 15.81
N SER A 17 29.90 -7.35 16.08
CA SER A 17 29.43 -7.83 17.38
C SER A 17 29.92 -9.26 17.61
N SER A 18 31.05 -9.45 18.28
CA SER A 18 31.45 -10.75 18.85
C SER A 18 32.44 -10.56 20.00
N ILE A 19 31.94 -10.05 21.13
CA ILE A 19 32.53 -10.35 22.44
C ILE A 19 31.44 -11.06 23.24
N THR A 20 31.26 -12.36 22.98
CA THR A 20 31.00 -13.42 23.98
C THR A 20 30.61 -14.72 23.26
N LEU A 21 31.54 -15.67 23.22
CA LEU A 21 31.36 -17.12 23.48
C LEU A 21 32.57 -17.91 22.96
N LEU A 22 33.71 -17.72 23.62
CA LEU A 22 34.69 -18.79 23.78
C LEU A 22 34.32 -19.56 25.06
N THR A 23 33.28 -20.38 25.01
CA THR A 23 33.18 -21.59 25.84
C THR A 23 32.10 -22.53 25.31
N SER A 24 32.52 -23.77 25.06
CA SER A 24 31.74 -24.98 24.78
C SER A 24 31.36 -25.29 23.32
N PHE A 25 32.03 -26.34 22.83
CA PHE A 25 31.57 -27.22 21.77
C PHE A 25 30.15 -27.73 22.06
N ALA A 26 29.21 -27.56 21.13
CA ALA A 26 28.34 -28.61 20.59
C ALA A 26 27.26 -28.00 19.68
N SER A 27 27.23 -28.49 18.44
CA SER A 27 26.04 -28.73 17.60
C SER A 27 24.92 -27.69 17.57
N ILE A 28 24.67 -27.08 16.40
CA ILE A 28 23.39 -27.15 15.64
C ILE A 28 23.46 -26.17 14.45
N SER A 29 22.93 -26.65 13.33
CA SER A 29 22.93 -26.12 11.97
C SER A 29 22.20 -24.79 11.78
N ALA A 30 22.92 -23.72 11.43
CA ALA A 30 22.42 -22.56 10.67
C ALA A 30 23.59 -21.63 10.27
N PHE A 31 24.51 -22.09 9.41
CA PHE A 31 25.67 -21.30 8.94
C PHE A 31 25.54 -21.06 7.43
N GLY A 32 24.71 -20.09 7.04
CA GLY A 32 24.51 -19.67 5.64
C GLY A 32 25.01 -18.25 5.36
N ASP A 33 24.61 -17.27 6.17
CA ASP A 33 24.69 -15.85 5.77
C ASP A 33 25.84 -15.06 6.41
N ALA A 34 26.33 -15.44 7.59
CA ALA A 34 27.54 -14.84 8.17
C ALA A 34 28.79 -15.03 7.30
N LYS A 35 28.92 -16.20 6.65
CA LYS A 35 29.97 -16.46 5.64
C LYS A 35 29.85 -15.55 4.42
N LYS A 36 28.65 -15.06 4.10
CA LYS A 36 28.40 -14.22 2.92
C LYS A 36 28.90 -12.77 3.13
N CYS A 37 28.70 -12.16 4.32
CA CYS A 37 29.33 -10.86 4.67
C CYS A 37 30.87 -11.00 4.67
N ASP A 38 31.41 -12.06 5.28
CA ASP A 38 32.87 -12.30 5.34
C ASP A 38 33.50 -12.50 3.95
N ILE A 39 32.83 -13.26 3.07
CA ILE A 39 33.31 -13.52 1.70
C ILE A 39 33.20 -12.24 0.85
N GLN A 40 32.09 -11.51 0.93
CA GLN A 40 31.94 -10.25 0.20
C GLN A 40 32.94 -9.18 0.66
N LEU A 41 33.19 -9.06 1.97
CA LEU A 41 34.19 -8.13 2.51
C LEU A 41 35.63 -8.50 2.09
N LYS A 42 36.00 -9.78 2.11
CA LYS A 42 37.33 -10.27 1.70
C LYS A 42 37.56 -10.19 0.18
N GLU A 43 36.53 -10.38 -0.64
CA GLU A 43 36.61 -10.22 -2.10
C GLU A 43 36.65 -8.74 -2.52
N LEU A 44 36.02 -7.83 -1.76
CA LEU A 44 36.00 -6.39 -2.05
C LEU A 44 37.20 -5.63 -1.47
N TYR A 45 37.83 -6.12 -0.39
CA TYR A 45 38.99 -5.50 0.23
C TYR A 45 39.98 -6.56 0.76
N ASP A 46 41.24 -6.46 0.30
CA ASP A 46 42.39 -7.23 0.81
C ASP A 46 42.72 -6.78 2.25
N LEU A 47 41.99 -7.32 3.24
CA LEU A 47 42.01 -6.87 4.63
C LEU A 47 42.88 -7.78 5.52
N ASP A 48 43.83 -7.17 6.23
CA ASP A 48 44.68 -7.81 7.24
C ASP A 48 43.98 -7.83 8.62
N GLU A 49 43.58 -9.03 9.04
CA GLU A 49 42.79 -9.31 10.24
C GLU A 49 43.47 -8.90 11.56
N GLN A 50 44.81 -8.89 11.59
CA GLN A 50 45.56 -8.51 12.81
C GLN A 50 45.57 -7.01 13.05
N LYS A 51 45.64 -6.22 11.97
CA LYS A 51 45.64 -4.76 12.05
C LYS A 51 44.28 -4.23 12.52
N LEU A 52 43.20 -4.82 12.02
CA LEU A 52 41.83 -4.50 12.41
C LEU A 52 41.60 -4.68 13.91
N LYS A 53 42.09 -5.79 14.48
CA LYS A 53 41.92 -6.10 15.90
C LYS A 53 42.62 -5.06 16.80
N HIS A 54 43.77 -4.57 16.36
CA HIS A 54 44.54 -3.54 17.08
C HIS A 54 43.81 -2.19 17.09
N ASP A 55 43.32 -1.73 15.92
CA ASP A 55 42.63 -0.44 15.79
C ASP A 55 41.31 -0.39 16.62
N MET A 56 40.63 -1.54 16.77
CA MET A 56 39.44 -1.67 17.63
C MET A 56 39.76 -1.59 19.13
N GLU A 57 40.89 -2.16 19.56
CA GLU A 57 41.33 -2.10 20.96
C GLU A 57 41.71 -0.66 21.36
N ASP A 58 42.37 0.07 20.46
CA ASP A 58 42.75 1.47 20.66
C ASP A 58 41.51 2.40 20.71
N HIS A 59 40.51 2.18 19.86
CA HIS A 59 39.26 2.94 19.91
C HIS A 59 38.47 2.70 21.21
N ARG A 60 38.41 1.43 21.67
CA ARG A 60 37.76 1.07 22.94
C ARG A 60 38.46 1.74 24.12
N PHE A 61 39.80 1.76 24.11
CA PHE A 61 40.60 2.42 25.13
C PHE A 61 40.34 3.93 25.18
N TRP A 62 40.27 4.58 24.02
CA TRP A 62 39.97 6.01 23.93
C TRP A 62 38.57 6.39 24.44
N LEU A 63 37.54 5.59 24.17
CA LEU A 63 36.18 5.77 24.70
C LEU A 63 36.15 5.69 26.23
N ASP A 64 36.95 4.80 26.82
CA ASP A 64 37.01 4.61 28.27
C ASP A 64 37.80 5.70 28.99
N GLU A 65 38.82 6.28 28.35
CA GLU A 65 39.75 7.20 28.99
C GLU A 65 39.43 8.70 28.72
N VAL A 66 39.10 9.05 27.47
CA VAL A 66 38.89 10.44 27.04
C VAL A 66 37.41 10.81 26.98
N GLY A 67 36.53 9.87 26.59
CA GLY A 67 35.09 10.08 26.49
C GLY A 67 34.39 10.42 27.80
N ARG A 68 34.96 10.04 28.95
CA ARG A 68 34.41 10.30 30.30
C ARG A 68 34.71 11.70 30.85
N GLN A 69 35.68 12.41 30.27
CA GLN A 69 36.12 13.73 30.77
C GLN A 69 35.45 14.90 30.05
N LEU A 70 34.55 14.62 29.10
CA LEU A 70 33.82 15.62 28.35
C LEU A 70 32.59 16.09 29.17
N PRO A 71 32.22 17.39 29.11
CA PRO A 71 31.13 17.94 29.91
C PRO A 71 29.79 17.23 29.63
N GLU A 72 28.82 17.22 30.56
CA GLU A 72 27.52 16.50 30.43
C GLU A 72 26.71 16.82 29.17
N ASN A 73 27.05 17.91 28.47
CA ASN A 73 26.43 18.35 27.22
C ASN A 73 27.11 17.76 25.97
N PHE A 74 28.23 17.05 26.13
CA PHE A 74 29.01 16.43 25.08
C PHE A 74 28.52 15.00 24.91
N ARG A 75 27.80 14.74 23.80
CA ARG A 75 27.20 13.42 23.59
C ARG A 75 28.28 12.48 23.05
N ARG A 76 28.23 11.20 23.43
CA ARG A 76 29.09 10.14 22.86
C ARG A 76 29.05 10.11 21.31
N THR A 77 28.01 10.65 20.69
CA THR A 77 27.84 10.79 19.24
C THR A 77 28.83 11.76 18.59
N ASP A 78 29.30 12.79 19.32
CA ASP A 78 30.23 13.80 18.79
C ASP A 78 31.60 13.19 18.45
N THR A 79 31.96 12.11 19.11
CA THR A 79 33.24 11.42 18.93
C THR A 79 33.22 10.40 17.80
N ILE A 80 32.11 9.67 17.64
CA ILE A 80 31.88 8.76 16.50
C ILE A 80 31.77 9.58 15.20
N ALA A 81 31.04 10.70 15.22
CA ALA A 81 30.94 11.62 14.08
C ALA A 81 32.30 12.21 13.65
N ALA A 82 33.17 12.55 14.60
CA ALA A 82 34.52 13.04 14.31
C ALA A 82 35.42 11.97 13.67
N ILE A 83 35.32 10.71 14.12
CA ILE A 83 36.08 9.57 13.59
C ILE A 83 35.60 9.18 12.19
N LEU A 84 34.30 9.27 11.92
CA LEU A 84 33.71 8.84 10.65
C LEU A 84 33.87 9.86 9.51
N SER A 85 33.99 11.15 9.84
CA SER A 85 34.14 12.24 8.86
C SER A 85 35.35 12.13 7.92
N ASP A 86 36.39 11.36 8.30
CA ASP A 86 37.60 11.13 7.48
C ASP A 86 37.56 9.77 6.74
N SER A 87 36.59 8.91 7.07
CA SER A 87 36.47 7.56 6.51
C SER A 87 35.48 7.52 5.34
N ARG A 88 35.99 7.71 4.12
CA ARG A 88 35.24 7.51 2.85
C ARG A 88 34.69 6.07 2.64
N ARG A 89 34.76 5.20 3.65
CA ARG A 89 34.52 3.75 3.61
C ARG A 89 34.16 3.22 5.01
N LEU A 90 33.10 3.75 5.62
CA LEU A 90 32.38 2.99 6.64
C LEU A 90 31.72 1.80 5.92
N VAL A 91 31.76 0.59 6.49
CA VAL A 91 30.98 -0.59 6.06
C VAL A 91 30.44 -1.26 7.32
N LEU A 92 29.12 -1.21 7.52
CA LEU A 92 28.45 -1.71 8.72
C LEU A 92 27.71 -3.03 8.45
N CYS A 93 28.33 -4.19 8.74
CA CYS A 93 27.70 -5.52 8.71
C CYS A 93 27.22 -5.92 10.12
N ARG A 94 25.91 -6.10 10.37
CA ARG A 94 25.39 -6.76 11.59
C ARG A 94 24.75 -8.12 11.25
N PRO A 95 25.07 -9.22 11.97
CA PRO A 95 24.42 -10.52 11.77
C PRO A 95 23.01 -10.58 12.41
N ASP A 96 22.10 -11.35 11.79
CA ASP A 96 20.63 -11.29 11.90
C ASP A 96 19.97 -11.67 13.25
N TYR A 97 20.70 -11.78 14.36
CA TYR A 97 20.14 -12.33 15.59
C TYR A 97 20.38 -11.46 16.82
N TYR A 98 19.56 -10.43 17.02
CA TYR A 98 19.33 -9.83 18.33
C TYR A 98 17.87 -9.41 18.49
N SER A 99 17.28 -9.79 19.62
CA SER A 99 15.88 -9.51 19.99
C SER A 99 15.63 -8.02 20.16
N ILE A 100 14.58 -7.54 19.50
CA ILE A 100 14.12 -6.14 19.38
C ILE A 100 13.46 -5.62 20.68
N GLU A 101 13.88 -6.11 21.86
CA GLU A 101 13.20 -5.76 23.13
C GLU A 101 13.82 -4.56 23.86
N ASP A 102 15.05 -4.16 23.54
CA ASP A 102 15.65 -2.93 24.05
C ASP A 102 15.60 -1.83 22.96
N LYS A 103 14.87 -0.75 23.26
CA LYS A 103 14.73 0.46 22.43
C LYS A 103 15.99 1.35 22.42
N ASP A 104 17.11 0.83 22.92
CA ASP A 104 18.39 1.51 22.85
C ASP A 104 18.97 1.23 21.46
N TYR A 105 19.07 2.27 20.63
CA TYR A 105 19.76 2.17 19.36
C TYR A 105 21.23 1.86 19.65
N ASP A 106 21.61 0.58 19.56
CA ASP A 106 22.99 0.11 19.76
C ASP A 106 24.01 0.84 18.86
N LEU A 107 23.54 1.46 17.77
CA LEU A 107 24.37 2.24 16.85
C LEU A 107 23.75 3.62 16.56
N ASP A 108 24.02 4.59 17.43
CA ASP A 108 23.63 5.99 17.27
C ASP A 108 24.57 6.71 16.28
N LEU A 109 24.07 7.00 15.07
CA LEU A 109 24.72 7.81 14.04
C LEU A 109 23.99 9.14 13.83
N ASP A 110 23.22 9.58 14.81
CA ASP A 110 22.49 10.82 14.75
C ASP A 110 23.46 12.01 14.61
N TRP A 111 23.09 12.97 13.77
CA TRP A 111 23.84 14.20 13.49
C TRP A 111 25.26 13.99 12.93
N ALA A 112 25.64 12.75 12.62
CA ALA A 112 26.96 12.42 12.09
C ALA A 112 27.17 12.92 10.66
N ASP A 113 28.45 13.17 10.31
CA ASP A 113 28.87 13.45 8.93
C ASP A 113 29.36 12.15 8.28
N LEU A 114 28.58 11.66 7.33
CA LEU A 114 28.69 10.36 6.68
C LEU A 114 28.68 10.51 5.15
N ILE A 115 29.21 11.64 4.65
CA ILE A 115 29.26 11.93 3.21
C ILE A 115 29.92 10.78 2.43
N GLY A 116 29.17 10.20 1.50
CA GLY A 116 29.63 9.09 0.65
C GLY A 116 29.85 7.77 1.39
N ALA A 117 29.34 7.62 2.62
CA ALA A 117 29.44 6.38 3.38
C ALA A 117 28.71 5.23 2.66
N ARG A 118 29.20 4.00 2.86
CA ARG A 118 28.60 2.78 2.29
C ARG A 118 28.06 1.90 3.41
N PHE A 119 26.79 1.55 3.34
CA PHE A 119 26.13 0.66 4.28
C PHE A 119 25.90 -0.68 3.59
N VAL A 120 26.22 -1.80 4.24
CA VAL A 120 26.10 -3.14 3.65
C VAL A 120 25.58 -4.12 4.70
N GLY A 121 24.47 -4.78 4.42
CA GLY A 121 23.87 -5.76 5.34
C GLY A 121 22.75 -5.16 6.19
N ASN A 122 22.54 -5.69 7.39
CA ASN A 122 21.43 -5.37 8.28
C ASN A 122 21.77 -4.18 9.20
N LEU A 123 20.90 -3.17 9.20
CA LEU A 123 21.07 -1.93 9.99
C LEU A 123 20.31 -1.94 11.34
N ALA A 124 19.97 -3.11 11.87
CA ALA A 124 19.27 -3.23 13.16
C ALA A 124 19.94 -2.43 14.29
N GLY A 125 19.12 -1.63 14.98
CA GLY A 125 19.56 -0.76 16.08
C GLY A 125 20.30 0.50 15.63
N ALA A 126 20.34 0.82 14.33
CA ALA A 126 20.91 2.07 13.85
C ALA A 126 19.90 3.23 13.89
N SER A 127 20.39 4.43 14.18
CA SER A 127 19.65 5.69 13.98
C SER A 127 20.50 6.69 13.21
N PHE A 128 19.86 7.45 12.31
CA PHE A 128 20.48 8.40 11.39
C PHE A 128 19.85 9.80 11.51
N GLN A 129 19.20 10.11 12.62
CA GLN A 129 18.43 11.34 12.77
C GLN A 129 19.31 12.58 12.57
N GLY A 130 18.90 13.49 11.69
CA GLY A 130 19.61 14.75 11.42
C GLY A 130 21.03 14.60 10.83
N SER A 131 21.44 13.39 10.46
CA SER A 131 22.77 13.11 9.92
C SER A 131 22.95 13.66 8.50
N LYS A 132 24.21 13.90 8.11
CA LYS A 132 24.58 14.32 6.76
C LYS A 132 25.14 13.11 6.01
N ILE A 133 24.33 12.53 5.14
CA ILE A 133 24.67 11.31 4.39
C ILE A 133 24.51 11.50 2.86
N PRO A 134 24.90 12.64 2.24
CA PRO A 134 24.76 12.78 0.81
C PRO A 134 25.71 11.82 0.09
N TRP A 135 25.29 11.35 -1.10
CA TRP A 135 25.99 10.35 -1.92
C TRP A 135 26.22 9.00 -1.25
N ALA A 136 25.48 8.72 -0.17
CA ALA A 136 25.61 7.45 0.54
C ALA A 136 25.06 6.27 -0.27
N ASP A 137 25.67 5.12 -0.07
CA ASP A 137 25.37 3.87 -0.77
C ASP A 137 24.76 2.88 0.23
N PHE A 138 23.43 2.74 0.20
CA PHE A 138 22.63 1.77 0.94
C PHE A 138 22.16 0.62 0.03
N ASN A 139 22.85 0.37 -1.08
CA ASN A 139 22.41 -0.65 -2.03
C ASN A 139 22.44 -2.04 -1.41
N ASN A 140 21.42 -2.85 -1.68
CA ASN A 140 21.26 -4.21 -1.13
C ASN A 140 21.29 -4.29 0.40
N THR A 141 20.97 -3.18 1.10
CA THR A 141 20.88 -3.18 2.57
C THR A 141 19.53 -3.68 3.05
N ILE A 142 19.50 -4.18 4.29
CA ILE A 142 18.28 -4.49 5.01
C ILE A 142 18.12 -3.42 6.09
N VAL A 143 17.05 -2.63 5.96
CA VAL A 143 16.64 -1.61 6.93
C VAL A 143 15.44 -2.19 7.70
N PRO A 144 15.65 -2.73 8.91
CA PRO A 144 14.56 -3.28 9.72
C PRO A 144 13.58 -2.20 10.22
N PRO A 145 12.42 -2.62 10.76
CA PRO A 145 11.45 -1.74 11.41
C PRO A 145 12.08 -0.81 12.46
N GLY A 146 11.49 0.38 12.62
CA GLY A 146 11.86 1.34 13.66
C GLY A 146 13.06 2.24 13.36
N ILE A 147 13.79 2.03 12.26
CA ILE A 147 14.92 2.89 11.90
C ILE A 147 14.46 4.30 11.55
N SER A 148 15.19 5.29 12.06
CA SER A 148 14.93 6.72 11.84
C SER A 148 16.01 7.38 11.01
N PHE A 149 15.60 7.94 9.88
CA PHE A 149 16.34 8.90 9.04
C PHE A 149 15.74 10.32 9.17
N SER A 150 14.99 10.59 10.23
CA SER A 150 14.24 11.84 10.34
C SER A 150 15.18 13.06 10.28
N GLY A 151 14.87 14.01 9.40
CA GLY A 151 15.69 15.22 9.20
C GLY A 151 17.07 14.97 8.58
N ALA A 152 17.39 13.75 8.16
CA ALA A 152 18.68 13.43 7.56
C ALA A 152 18.81 14.03 6.14
N ILE A 153 20.05 14.31 5.72
CA ILE A 153 20.36 14.80 4.38
C ILE A 153 20.95 13.65 3.57
N LEU A 154 20.15 13.00 2.72
CA LEU A 154 20.58 11.84 1.91
C LEU A 154 20.74 12.17 0.42
N ARG A 155 20.85 13.45 0.05
CA ARG A 155 20.88 13.90 -1.36
C ARG A 155 21.76 13.03 -2.24
N ASP A 156 21.22 12.66 -3.41
CA ASP A 156 21.91 11.86 -4.43
C ASP A 156 22.48 10.52 -3.89
N GLY A 157 21.93 10.00 -2.79
CA GLY A 157 22.21 8.66 -2.26
C GLY A 157 21.47 7.56 -3.03
N SER A 158 21.79 6.30 -2.72
CA SER A 158 21.26 5.14 -3.42
C SER A 158 20.81 4.05 -2.46
N PHE A 159 19.59 3.55 -2.63
CA PHE A 159 18.94 2.43 -1.96
C PHE A 159 18.54 1.36 -2.99
N LEU A 160 19.35 1.17 -4.03
CA LEU A 160 19.10 0.19 -5.09
C LEU A 160 18.92 -1.20 -4.48
N GLU A 161 17.81 -1.87 -4.80
CA GLU A 161 17.48 -3.21 -4.30
C GLU A 161 17.52 -3.33 -2.75
N ALA A 162 17.39 -2.21 -2.04
CA ALA A 162 17.35 -2.20 -0.59
C ALA A 162 15.99 -2.68 -0.07
N GLN A 163 15.99 -3.35 1.07
CA GLN A 163 14.79 -3.85 1.74
C GLN A 163 14.48 -2.98 2.95
N LEU A 164 13.55 -2.04 2.79
CA LEU A 164 13.07 -1.16 3.87
C LEU A 164 11.69 -1.66 4.31
N LEU A 165 11.71 -2.70 5.14
CA LEU A 165 10.53 -3.45 5.56
C LEU A 165 10.11 -3.01 6.96
N GLY A 166 9.45 -1.85 7.06
CA GLY A 166 8.87 -1.37 8.31
C GLY A 166 7.65 -2.18 8.75
N SER A 167 7.14 -1.88 9.95
CA SER A 167 5.87 -2.42 10.44
C SER A 167 4.86 -1.31 10.73
N PRO A 168 3.55 -1.61 10.86
CA PRO A 168 2.56 -0.60 11.26
C PRO A 168 2.85 0.05 12.62
N GLU A 169 3.52 -0.67 13.52
CA GLU A 169 3.86 -0.22 14.88
C GLU A 169 5.22 0.51 14.90
N GLU A 170 6.14 0.11 14.03
CA GLU A 170 7.50 0.61 13.92
C GLU A 170 7.83 0.92 12.45
N PRO A 171 7.22 1.96 11.86
CA PRO A 171 7.49 2.34 10.49
C PRO A 171 8.91 2.90 10.36
N ILE A 172 9.53 2.70 9.20
CA ILE A 172 10.80 3.37 8.89
C ILE A 172 10.52 4.84 8.62
N ASN A 173 11.26 5.71 9.29
CA ASN A 173 10.94 7.13 9.36
C ASN A 173 11.90 7.97 8.53
N PHE A 174 11.45 8.52 7.40
CA PHE A 174 12.19 9.53 6.64
C PHE A 174 11.65 10.95 6.86
N ASP A 175 10.78 11.20 7.84
CA ASP A 175 10.13 12.49 7.99
C ASP A 175 11.12 13.66 8.03
N TYR A 176 10.86 14.70 7.26
CA TYR A 176 11.66 15.90 7.09
C TYR A 176 13.07 15.66 6.51
N ALA A 177 13.35 14.47 5.98
CA ALA A 177 14.59 14.18 5.29
C ALA A 177 14.66 14.88 3.92
N ASP A 178 15.88 15.23 3.53
CA ASP A 178 16.20 15.74 2.21
C ASP A 178 16.63 14.57 1.32
N LEU A 179 15.71 14.10 0.49
CA LEU A 179 15.84 12.92 -0.37
C LEU A 179 16.00 13.29 -1.85
N ARG A 180 16.42 14.53 -2.14
CA ARG A 180 16.59 14.99 -3.51
C ARG A 180 17.56 14.10 -4.28
N GLY A 181 17.14 13.69 -5.47
CA GLY A 181 17.96 12.84 -6.36
C GLY A 181 18.24 11.43 -5.84
N VAL A 182 17.67 11.02 -4.70
CA VAL A 182 17.88 9.68 -4.15
C VAL A 182 17.29 8.63 -5.09
N SER A 183 18.02 7.53 -5.28
CA SER A 183 17.54 6.37 -6.03
C SER A 183 17.02 5.28 -5.10
N PHE A 184 15.72 4.96 -5.19
CA PHE A 184 15.07 3.80 -4.56
C PHE A 184 14.72 2.73 -5.61
N LEU A 185 15.47 2.68 -6.70
CA LEU A 185 15.20 1.78 -7.82
C LEU A 185 15.17 0.32 -7.35
N ASP A 186 14.14 -0.43 -7.77
CA ASP A 186 13.92 -1.84 -7.41
C ASP A 186 13.95 -2.13 -5.89
N SER A 187 13.72 -1.13 -5.03
CA SER A 187 13.71 -1.29 -3.57
C SER A 187 12.31 -1.63 -3.03
N ASP A 188 12.25 -2.15 -1.81
CA ASP A 188 10.99 -2.37 -1.08
C ASP A 188 10.81 -1.26 -0.02
N LEU A 189 9.73 -0.48 -0.11
CA LEU A 189 9.35 0.53 0.89
C LEU A 189 7.99 0.14 1.50
N VAL A 190 8.02 -0.71 2.53
CA VAL A 190 6.80 -1.18 3.20
C VAL A 190 6.67 -0.50 4.56
N ASN A 191 5.51 0.11 4.83
CA ASN A 191 5.26 0.87 6.08
C ASN A 191 6.34 1.96 6.33
N VAL A 192 6.64 2.76 5.31
CA VAL A 192 7.60 3.88 5.40
C VAL A 192 6.84 5.21 5.54
N ARG A 193 7.44 6.22 6.17
CA ARG A 193 6.87 7.57 6.28
C ARG A 193 7.76 8.61 5.59
N PHE A 194 7.14 9.44 4.76
CA PHE A 194 7.75 10.55 4.01
C PHE A 194 7.10 11.89 4.35
N GLN A 195 6.81 12.16 5.63
CA GLN A 195 6.16 13.42 5.99
C GLN A 195 7.14 14.60 5.86
N GLY A 196 6.78 15.64 5.10
CA GLY A 196 7.58 16.85 4.95
C GLY A 196 8.93 16.65 4.26
N THR A 197 9.12 15.54 3.53
CA THR A 197 10.36 15.27 2.80
C THR A 197 10.43 16.00 1.47
N ASP A 198 11.64 16.33 1.03
CA ASP A 198 11.91 16.77 -0.35
C ASP A 198 12.24 15.57 -1.24
N LEU A 199 11.32 15.20 -2.14
CA LEU A 199 11.48 14.07 -3.08
C LEU A 199 11.85 14.54 -4.50
N SER A 200 12.31 15.79 -4.66
CA SER A 200 12.59 16.34 -5.99
C SER A 200 13.66 15.49 -6.69
N ASN A 201 13.38 15.05 -7.92
CA ASN A 201 14.24 14.18 -8.72
C ASN A 201 14.53 12.78 -8.15
N ALA A 202 13.88 12.37 -7.06
CA ALA A 202 14.01 11.00 -6.56
C ALA A 202 13.50 9.98 -7.60
N ASP A 203 14.15 8.81 -7.63
CA ASP A 203 13.80 7.69 -8.50
C ASP A 203 13.12 6.58 -7.70
N PHE A 204 11.90 6.24 -8.09
CA PHE A 204 11.08 5.19 -7.46
C PHE A 204 10.66 4.12 -8.47
N THR A 205 11.44 3.96 -9.52
CA THR A 205 11.15 2.97 -10.56
C THR A 205 11.12 1.57 -9.94
N ASN A 206 10.01 0.85 -10.16
CA ASN A 206 9.75 -0.50 -9.66
C ASN A 206 9.74 -0.67 -8.13
N THR A 207 9.77 0.42 -7.37
CA THR A 207 9.72 0.40 -5.91
C THR A 207 8.34 -0.04 -5.40
N ASP A 208 8.28 -0.87 -4.36
CA ASP A 208 7.02 -1.16 -3.67
C ASP A 208 6.69 -0.08 -2.64
N PHE A 209 5.52 0.55 -2.73
CA PHE A 209 5.00 1.59 -1.82
C PHE A 209 3.88 1.10 -0.89
N SER A 210 3.82 -0.20 -0.64
CA SER A 210 2.78 -0.80 0.19
C SER A 210 2.72 -0.18 1.60
N ASN A 211 1.58 0.45 1.89
CA ASN A 211 1.27 1.10 3.18
C ASN A 211 2.20 2.25 3.56
N VAL A 212 2.78 2.95 2.58
CA VAL A 212 3.57 4.16 2.82
C VAL A 212 2.69 5.35 3.20
N VAL A 213 3.09 6.09 4.23
CA VAL A 213 2.54 7.42 4.52
C VAL A 213 3.26 8.44 3.63
N PHE A 214 2.56 8.92 2.61
CA PHE A 214 3.10 9.77 1.57
C PHE A 214 2.58 11.20 1.75
N GLU A 215 3.29 11.98 2.58
CA GLU A 215 3.01 13.40 2.82
C GLU A 215 4.27 14.27 2.59
N PRO A 216 4.99 14.13 1.46
CA PRO A 216 6.14 14.99 1.17
C PRO A 216 5.69 16.45 1.03
N ASP A 217 6.66 17.38 1.00
CA ASP A 217 6.32 18.75 0.62
C ASP A 217 5.72 18.73 -0.80
N SER A 218 4.51 19.30 -0.93
CA SER A 218 3.74 19.29 -2.17
C SER A 218 4.49 19.93 -3.35
N ASP A 219 5.43 20.84 -3.10
CA ASP A 219 6.25 21.46 -4.16
C ASP A 219 7.47 20.63 -4.57
N SER A 220 7.71 19.53 -3.88
CA SER A 220 8.89 18.66 -4.02
C SER A 220 8.56 17.23 -4.43
N LEU A 221 7.50 17.04 -5.22
CA LEU A 221 7.07 15.72 -5.67
C LEU A 221 8.09 15.05 -6.61
N PRO A 222 8.17 13.71 -6.62
CA PRO A 222 9.06 12.98 -7.51
C PRO A 222 8.62 13.08 -8.97
N ILE A 223 9.52 12.66 -9.86
CA ILE A 223 9.25 12.71 -11.29
C ILE A 223 8.19 11.66 -11.66
N VAL A 224 7.05 12.12 -12.16
CA VAL A 224 5.84 11.33 -12.44
C VAL A 224 6.12 10.07 -13.28
N HIS A 225 6.95 10.15 -14.32
CA HIS A 225 7.19 9.00 -15.21
C HIS A 225 7.95 7.86 -14.53
N LYS A 226 8.81 8.17 -13.55
CA LYS A 226 9.52 7.19 -12.74
C LYS A 226 8.59 6.62 -11.68
N PHE A 227 7.88 7.52 -11.00
CA PHE A 227 6.92 7.15 -9.96
C PHE A 227 5.74 6.34 -10.48
N ALA A 228 5.33 6.50 -11.75
CA ALA A 228 4.25 5.73 -12.37
C ALA A 228 4.52 4.22 -12.44
N ARG A 229 5.79 3.81 -12.32
CA ARG A 229 6.23 2.41 -12.33
C ARG A 229 6.33 1.81 -10.93
N ALA A 230 6.13 2.61 -9.89
CA ALA A 230 6.06 2.11 -8.53
C ALA A 230 4.82 1.23 -8.36
N LYS A 231 4.94 0.23 -7.48
CA LYS A 231 3.86 -0.68 -7.10
C LYS A 231 3.21 -0.19 -5.82
N GLY A 232 1.97 -0.60 -5.56
CA GLY A 232 1.32 -0.30 -4.28
C GLY A 232 0.79 1.13 -4.14
N LEU A 233 0.64 1.89 -5.23
CA LEU A 233 0.09 3.26 -5.19
C LEU A 233 -1.33 3.28 -4.58
N ARG A 234 -2.11 2.21 -4.83
CA ARG A 234 -3.44 1.98 -4.24
C ARG A 234 -3.45 1.88 -2.70
N ASN A 235 -2.30 1.60 -2.11
CA ASN A 235 -2.11 1.36 -0.68
C ASN A 235 -1.41 2.53 0.03
N LEU A 236 -1.11 3.62 -0.68
CA LEU A 236 -0.62 4.85 -0.08
C LEU A 236 -1.62 5.38 0.95
N ARG A 237 -1.08 6.08 1.95
CA ARG A 237 -1.84 6.69 3.03
C ARG A 237 -1.37 8.12 3.26
N PHE A 238 -2.23 8.90 3.87
CA PHE A 238 -1.88 10.18 4.48
C PHE A 238 -2.43 10.20 5.91
N SER A 239 -1.81 10.95 6.79
CA SER A 239 -2.16 11.04 8.21
C SER A 239 -2.85 12.36 8.54
N SER A 240 -2.36 13.46 7.98
CA SER A 240 -2.75 14.82 8.30
C SER A 240 -3.19 15.60 7.07
N ASN A 241 -2.38 15.60 6.01
CA ASN A 241 -2.56 16.45 4.84
C ASN A 241 -2.60 15.63 3.53
N PRO A 242 -3.74 15.62 2.81
CA PRO A 242 -3.86 14.93 1.53
C PRO A 242 -3.19 15.65 0.34
N ASP A 243 -2.72 16.90 0.49
CA ASP A 243 -2.29 17.77 -0.61
C ASP A 243 -1.28 17.12 -1.57
N ALA A 244 -0.30 16.40 -1.03
CA ALA A 244 0.73 15.72 -1.82
C ALA A 244 0.13 14.64 -2.73
N LEU A 245 -0.77 13.81 -2.19
CA LEU A 245 -1.48 12.79 -2.96
C LEU A 245 -2.48 13.40 -3.95
N GLU A 246 -3.15 14.48 -3.59
CA GLU A 246 -4.04 15.20 -4.50
C GLU A 246 -3.29 15.78 -5.70
N LYS A 247 -2.16 16.44 -5.47
CA LYS A 247 -1.31 17.01 -6.52
C LYS A 247 -0.69 15.91 -7.37
N LEU A 248 -0.21 14.83 -6.76
CA LEU A 248 0.29 13.66 -7.47
C LEU A 248 -0.78 13.05 -8.39
N ARG A 249 -2.01 12.87 -7.90
CA ARG A 249 -3.14 12.38 -8.71
C ARG A 249 -3.40 13.28 -9.91
N ARG A 250 -3.40 14.61 -9.73
CA ARG A 250 -3.56 15.57 -10.84
C ARG A 250 -2.44 15.44 -11.86
N LEU A 251 -1.19 15.37 -11.40
CA LEU A 251 -0.02 15.19 -12.26
C LEU A 251 -0.08 13.88 -13.07
N PHE A 252 -0.51 12.77 -12.48
CA PHE A 252 -0.71 11.53 -13.21
C PHE A 252 -1.75 11.68 -14.33
N ARG A 253 -2.86 12.36 -14.06
CA ARG A 253 -3.92 12.61 -15.06
C ARG A 253 -3.43 13.47 -16.20
N GLU A 254 -2.78 14.60 -15.90
CA GLU A 254 -2.23 15.51 -16.89
C GLU A 254 -1.23 14.83 -17.83
N LYS A 255 -0.49 13.83 -17.32
CA LYS A 255 0.49 13.05 -18.08
C LYS A 255 -0.09 11.78 -18.74
N GLY A 256 -1.38 11.50 -18.57
CA GLY A 256 -2.06 10.35 -19.19
C GLY A 256 -1.92 9.02 -18.43
N PHE A 257 -1.38 9.02 -17.22
CA PHE A 257 -1.26 7.84 -16.36
C PHE A 257 -2.57 7.57 -15.60
N ARG A 258 -3.62 7.19 -16.33
CA ARG A 258 -4.99 7.05 -15.80
C ARG A 258 -5.11 5.95 -14.74
N GLU A 259 -4.40 4.82 -14.91
CA GLU A 259 -4.41 3.72 -13.94
C GLU A 259 -3.81 4.14 -12.60
N GLN A 260 -2.62 4.74 -12.64
CA GLN A 260 -1.92 5.26 -11.46
C GLN A 260 -2.73 6.36 -10.77
N ALA A 261 -3.36 7.27 -11.53
CA ALA A 261 -4.24 8.28 -10.97
C ALA A 261 -5.44 7.68 -10.21
N ASN A 262 -6.04 6.61 -10.76
CA ASN A 262 -7.16 5.92 -10.10
C ASN A 262 -6.70 5.17 -8.84
N GLU A 263 -5.51 4.59 -8.85
CA GLU A 263 -4.91 3.99 -7.65
C GLU A 263 -4.71 5.03 -6.54
N VAL A 264 -4.19 6.22 -6.87
CA VAL A 264 -4.05 7.32 -5.90
C VAL A 264 -5.42 7.83 -5.44
N SER A 265 -6.43 7.90 -6.31
CA SER A 265 -7.82 8.21 -5.91
C SER A 265 -8.35 7.21 -4.88
N ALA A 266 -8.05 5.92 -5.05
CA ALA A 266 -8.44 4.89 -4.10
C ALA A 266 -7.71 5.03 -2.76
N ALA A 267 -6.42 5.34 -2.78
CA ALA A 267 -5.62 5.62 -1.59
C ALA A 267 -6.18 6.83 -0.79
N LEU A 268 -6.49 7.93 -1.48
CA LEU A 268 -7.11 9.12 -0.89
C LEU A 268 -8.46 8.78 -0.24
N GLY A 269 -9.36 8.13 -1.00
CA GLY A 269 -10.70 7.76 -0.52
C GLY A 269 -10.67 6.88 0.72
N LYS A 270 -9.80 5.86 0.74
CA LYS A 270 -9.62 4.97 1.90
C LYS A 270 -9.07 5.70 3.12
N SER A 271 -8.09 6.58 2.92
CA SER A 271 -7.49 7.35 4.00
C SER A 271 -8.50 8.33 4.63
N HIS A 272 -9.32 9.01 3.81
CA HIS A 272 -10.44 9.81 4.30
C HIS A 272 -11.45 8.97 5.09
N ARG A 273 -11.84 7.80 4.56
CA ARG A 273 -12.79 6.91 5.24
C ARG A 273 -12.28 6.46 6.60
N ILE A 274 -11.02 6.03 6.69
CA ILE A 274 -10.42 5.58 7.95
C ILE A 274 -10.40 6.72 8.97
N ARG A 275 -10.07 7.95 8.55
CA ARG A 275 -10.12 9.14 9.40
C ARG A 275 -11.55 9.44 9.87
N ASP A 276 -12.52 9.38 8.97
CA ASP A 276 -13.93 9.67 9.28
C ASP A 276 -14.55 8.66 10.27
N LEU A 277 -14.07 7.40 10.28
CA LEU A 277 -14.48 6.36 11.23
C LEU A 277 -14.09 6.67 12.68
N SER A 278 -13.01 7.42 12.90
CA SER A 278 -12.60 7.88 14.24
C SER A 278 -13.31 9.15 14.71
N GLY A 279 -14.22 9.71 13.90
CA GLY A 279 -14.88 10.98 14.16
C GLY A 279 -16.25 10.87 14.83
N SER A 280 -17.11 11.84 14.52
CA SER A 280 -18.50 11.93 15.02
C SER A 280 -19.42 10.91 14.36
N LEU A 281 -20.64 10.72 14.91
CA LEU A 281 -21.66 9.87 14.30
C LEU A 281 -21.91 10.21 12.82
N PHE A 282 -21.94 11.50 12.47
CA PHE A 282 -22.16 11.95 11.10
C PHE A 282 -20.99 11.57 10.17
N SER A 283 -19.74 11.66 10.63
CA SER A 283 -18.59 11.24 9.82
C SER A 283 -18.55 9.72 9.65
N VAL A 284 -18.95 8.94 10.67
CA VAL A 284 -19.10 7.49 10.54
C VAL A 284 -20.15 7.14 9.48
N VAL A 285 -21.28 7.85 9.46
CA VAL A 285 -22.31 7.66 8.41
C VAL A 285 -21.74 8.01 7.03
N ASN A 286 -20.99 9.10 6.91
CA ASN A 286 -20.32 9.47 5.66
C ASN A 286 -19.30 8.41 5.21
N ALA A 287 -18.50 7.87 6.12
CA ALA A 287 -17.55 6.79 5.86
C ALA A 287 -18.25 5.54 5.33
N MET A 288 -19.39 5.15 5.92
CA MET A 288 -20.20 4.02 5.46
C MET A 288 -20.81 4.29 4.09
N PHE A 289 -21.30 5.50 3.84
CA PHE A 289 -21.79 5.91 2.53
C PHE A 289 -20.70 5.79 1.46
N GLN A 290 -19.52 6.33 1.71
CA GLN A 290 -18.38 6.26 0.79
C GLN A 290 -17.96 4.81 0.51
N TYR A 291 -17.94 3.96 1.55
CA TYR A 291 -17.64 2.55 1.39
C TYR A 291 -18.64 1.84 0.47
N VAL A 292 -19.93 1.99 0.74
CA VAL A 292 -21.00 1.28 0.01
C VAL A 292 -21.12 1.78 -1.43
N PHE A 293 -20.99 3.08 -1.67
CA PHE A 293 -21.25 3.68 -2.98
C PHE A 293 -20.00 3.98 -3.82
N PHE A 294 -18.79 3.90 -3.28
CA PHE A 294 -17.57 4.21 -4.06
C PHE A 294 -16.48 3.15 -3.90
N GLU A 295 -16.13 2.77 -2.68
CA GLU A 295 -15.04 1.81 -2.44
C GLU A 295 -15.40 0.38 -2.87
N LEU A 296 -16.53 -0.14 -2.39
CA LEU A 296 -16.99 -1.49 -2.69
C LEU A 296 -17.24 -1.70 -4.19
N PRO A 297 -17.96 -0.81 -4.90
CA PRO A 297 -18.35 -1.08 -6.29
C PRO A 297 -17.21 -0.84 -7.28
N VAL A 298 -16.45 0.26 -7.14
CA VAL A 298 -15.47 0.70 -8.15
C VAL A 298 -14.08 0.99 -7.59
N ASP A 299 -13.91 0.95 -6.28
CA ASP A 299 -12.67 1.33 -5.58
C ASP A 299 -12.13 2.68 -6.08
N TYR A 300 -13.01 3.71 -6.08
CA TYR A 300 -12.68 5.05 -6.58
C TYR A 300 -12.08 5.08 -8.00
N GLY A 301 -12.46 4.11 -8.85
CA GLY A 301 -12.04 4.01 -10.25
C GLY A 301 -10.90 3.01 -10.50
N ALA A 302 -10.22 2.52 -9.45
CA ALA A 302 -9.15 1.53 -9.60
C ALA A 302 -9.65 0.14 -9.99
N ALA A 303 -10.95 -0.15 -9.82
CA ALA A 303 -11.53 -1.46 -10.09
C ALA A 303 -12.76 -1.38 -11.02
N GLN A 304 -12.54 -0.96 -12.27
CA GLN A 304 -13.59 -0.67 -13.25
C GLN A 304 -14.52 -1.87 -13.55
N GLY A 305 -14.03 -3.11 -13.49
CA GLY A 305 -14.84 -4.31 -13.78
C GLY A 305 -15.73 -4.79 -12.63
N ARG A 306 -15.50 -4.31 -11.40
CA ARG A 306 -16.22 -4.81 -10.21
C ARG A 306 -17.73 -4.56 -10.22
N PRO A 307 -18.28 -3.43 -10.70
CA PRO A 307 -19.73 -3.23 -10.66
C PRO A 307 -20.49 -4.24 -11.52
N LEU A 308 -19.93 -4.61 -12.68
CA LEU A 308 -20.53 -5.62 -13.56
C LEU A 308 -20.48 -7.01 -12.91
N LEU A 309 -19.39 -7.33 -12.21
CA LEU A 309 -19.30 -8.57 -11.45
C LEU A 309 -20.31 -8.60 -10.29
N ILE A 310 -20.45 -7.51 -9.54
CA ILE A 310 -21.43 -7.38 -8.46
C ILE A 310 -22.85 -7.50 -9.02
N LEU A 311 -23.14 -6.90 -10.17
CA LEU A 311 -24.42 -7.03 -10.86
C LEU A 311 -24.70 -8.49 -11.22
N LEU A 312 -23.72 -9.17 -11.83
CA LEU A 312 -23.84 -10.57 -12.24
C LEU A 312 -24.07 -11.50 -11.05
N VAL A 313 -23.28 -11.35 -9.98
CA VAL A 313 -23.48 -12.11 -8.73
C VAL A 313 -24.83 -11.77 -8.08
N GLY A 314 -25.21 -10.49 -8.10
CA GLY A 314 -26.50 -10.00 -7.59
C GLY A 314 -27.68 -10.71 -8.25
N ILE A 315 -27.64 -10.95 -9.57
CA ILE A 315 -28.70 -11.70 -10.27
C ILE A 315 -28.92 -13.08 -9.63
N PHE A 316 -27.86 -13.81 -9.26
CA PHE A 316 -27.98 -15.11 -8.59
C PHE A 316 -28.49 -14.97 -7.15
N VAL A 317 -28.00 -13.98 -6.40
CA VAL A 317 -28.43 -13.75 -5.01
C VAL A 317 -29.91 -13.40 -4.95
N PHE A 318 -30.39 -12.48 -5.79
CA PHE A 318 -31.81 -12.11 -5.84
C PHE A 318 -32.69 -13.23 -6.42
N ALA A 319 -32.15 -14.18 -7.18
CA ALA A 319 -32.91 -15.33 -7.65
C ALA A 319 -33.35 -16.26 -6.49
N ILE A 320 -32.64 -16.28 -5.37
CA ILE A 320 -32.97 -17.13 -4.21
C ILE A 320 -34.37 -16.83 -3.63
N PRO A 321 -34.70 -15.59 -3.21
CA PRO A 321 -36.04 -15.27 -2.72
C PRO A 321 -37.14 -15.48 -3.78
N TYR A 322 -36.86 -15.22 -5.06
CA TYR A 322 -37.81 -15.51 -6.14
C TYR A 322 -38.05 -17.01 -6.32
N PHE A 323 -37.02 -17.84 -6.15
CA PHE A 323 -37.16 -19.30 -6.18
C PHE A 323 -38.08 -19.77 -5.05
N PHE A 324 -37.85 -19.30 -3.81
CA PHE A 324 -38.71 -19.67 -2.68
C PHE A 324 -40.17 -19.28 -2.92
N SER A 325 -40.42 -18.09 -3.48
CA SER A 325 -41.75 -17.62 -3.88
C SER A 325 -42.47 -18.56 -4.86
N LEU A 326 -41.74 -19.12 -5.84
CA LEU A 326 -42.30 -20.01 -6.86
C LEU A 326 -42.63 -21.42 -6.32
N THR A 327 -42.06 -21.77 -5.17
CA THR A 327 -42.28 -23.06 -4.49
C THR A 327 -43.20 -22.96 -3.27
N SER A 328 -43.41 -21.76 -2.72
CA SER A 328 -44.21 -21.55 -1.50
C SER A 328 -45.71 -21.41 -1.80
N ASN A 329 -46.51 -21.65 -0.75
CA ASN A 329 -47.97 -21.51 -0.78
C ASN A 329 -48.47 -20.13 -0.33
N GLU A 330 -47.59 -19.13 -0.25
CA GLU A 330 -47.96 -17.76 0.14
C GLU A 330 -48.97 -17.14 -0.84
N THR A 331 -49.62 -16.03 -0.47
CA THR A 331 -50.53 -15.28 -1.37
C THR A 331 -49.76 -14.36 -2.31
N ASP A 332 -48.56 -13.95 -1.92
CA ASP A 332 -47.66 -13.11 -2.72
C ASP A 332 -46.75 -13.97 -3.58
N GLY A 333 -46.40 -13.48 -4.77
CA GLY A 333 -45.44 -14.16 -5.63
C GLY A 333 -45.38 -13.65 -7.06
N ILE A 334 -44.86 -14.50 -7.94
CA ILE A 334 -44.67 -14.18 -9.36
C ILE A 334 -45.86 -14.71 -10.16
N TRP A 335 -46.46 -13.81 -10.93
CA TRP A 335 -47.62 -14.03 -11.77
C TRP A 335 -47.23 -14.00 -13.23
N LEU A 336 -47.86 -14.87 -14.02
CA LEU A 336 -47.83 -14.82 -15.46
C LEU A 336 -49.05 -14.02 -15.93
N VAL A 337 -48.80 -12.87 -16.55
CA VAL A 337 -49.82 -11.94 -17.03
C VAL A 337 -49.71 -11.87 -18.55
N TRP A 338 -50.79 -12.19 -19.26
CA TRP A 338 -50.84 -12.02 -20.71
C TRP A 338 -51.17 -10.58 -21.07
N ASN A 339 -50.54 -10.03 -22.10
CA ASN A 339 -50.91 -8.70 -22.58
C ASN A 339 -52.35 -8.71 -23.15
N GLU A 340 -53.14 -7.70 -22.80
CA GLU A 340 -54.51 -7.52 -23.29
C GLU A 340 -54.53 -7.07 -24.76
N THR A 341 -53.50 -6.35 -25.21
CA THR A 341 -53.37 -5.86 -26.60
C THR A 341 -52.67 -6.87 -27.54
N ARG A 342 -52.55 -8.13 -27.13
CA ARG A 342 -51.87 -9.17 -27.91
C ARG A 342 -52.57 -9.50 -29.22
N ILE A 343 -51.78 -9.82 -30.25
CA ILE A 343 -52.31 -10.14 -31.61
C ILE A 343 -52.99 -11.51 -31.60
N ARG A 344 -52.37 -12.50 -30.94
CA ARG A 344 -52.93 -13.85 -30.79
C ARG A 344 -53.74 -13.99 -29.51
N GLN A 345 -55.05 -13.80 -29.63
CA GLN A 345 -56.01 -13.95 -28.52
C GLN A 345 -56.50 -15.40 -28.33
N ASP A 346 -56.23 -16.27 -29.31
CA ASP A 346 -56.54 -17.71 -29.30
C ASP A 346 -55.70 -18.50 -28.27
N ILE A 347 -54.57 -17.94 -27.84
CA ILE A 347 -53.64 -18.57 -26.90
C ILE A 347 -53.59 -17.75 -25.59
N GLY A 348 -53.60 -18.45 -24.45
CA GLY A 348 -53.36 -17.86 -23.13
C GLY A 348 -54.59 -17.79 -22.22
N PHE A 349 -54.45 -17.04 -21.12
CA PHE A 349 -55.50 -16.88 -20.10
C PHE A 349 -55.87 -15.41 -19.97
N GLN A 350 -57.15 -15.11 -19.72
CA GLN A 350 -57.63 -13.74 -19.46
C GLN A 350 -57.34 -13.28 -18.03
N ARG A 351 -57.20 -14.22 -17.08
CA ARG A 351 -56.85 -13.91 -15.70
C ARG A 351 -55.36 -14.18 -15.45
N PRO A 352 -54.70 -13.39 -14.59
CA PRO A 352 -53.31 -13.63 -14.22
C PRO A 352 -53.16 -15.00 -13.55
N LEU A 353 -52.18 -15.78 -14.01
CA LEU A 353 -51.92 -17.12 -13.48
C LEU A 353 -50.75 -17.07 -12.51
N ARG A 354 -50.97 -17.48 -11.26
CA ARG A 354 -49.87 -17.63 -10.29
C ARG A 354 -48.97 -18.79 -10.72
N LEU A 355 -47.67 -18.55 -10.81
CA LEU A 355 -46.73 -19.62 -11.13
C LEU A 355 -46.42 -20.43 -9.88
N LYS A 356 -46.78 -21.71 -9.93
CA LYS A 356 -46.27 -22.74 -9.02
C LYS A 356 -45.54 -23.78 -9.85
N LEU A 357 -44.27 -24.00 -9.54
CA LEU A 357 -43.39 -24.80 -10.38
C LEU A 357 -42.67 -25.85 -9.55
N ARG A 358 -42.34 -26.98 -10.19
CA ARG A 358 -41.42 -27.96 -9.61
C ARG A 358 -40.02 -27.33 -9.52
N VAL A 359 -39.26 -27.73 -8.49
CA VAL A 359 -37.94 -27.19 -8.12
C VAL A 359 -37.06 -26.84 -9.33
N GLY A 360 -36.82 -27.78 -10.25
CA GLY A 360 -35.96 -27.54 -11.42
C GLY A 360 -36.42 -26.40 -12.34
N ARG A 361 -37.72 -26.30 -12.62
CA ARG A 361 -38.26 -25.19 -13.43
C ARG A 361 -38.35 -23.88 -12.65
N ALA A 362 -38.54 -23.95 -11.33
CA ALA A 362 -38.57 -22.79 -10.46
C ALA A 362 -37.21 -22.06 -10.46
N ILE A 363 -36.09 -22.80 -10.44
CA ILE A 363 -34.74 -22.21 -10.49
C ILE A 363 -34.54 -21.39 -11.77
N LEU A 364 -34.87 -21.97 -12.93
CA LEU A 364 -34.73 -21.30 -14.23
C LEU A 364 -35.58 -20.04 -14.32
N ILE A 365 -36.84 -20.11 -13.87
CA ILE A 365 -37.77 -18.98 -13.92
C ILE A 365 -37.39 -17.91 -12.89
N ALA A 366 -36.90 -18.28 -11.71
CA ALA A 366 -36.37 -17.34 -10.73
C ALA A 366 -35.15 -16.58 -11.26
N LEU A 367 -34.21 -17.29 -11.89
CA LEU A 367 -33.03 -16.67 -12.51
C LEU A 367 -33.41 -15.74 -13.66
N TYR A 368 -34.34 -16.18 -14.52
CA TYR A 368 -34.86 -15.34 -15.60
C TYR A 368 -35.57 -14.09 -15.06
N PHE A 369 -36.42 -14.25 -14.04
CA PHE A 369 -37.12 -13.13 -13.41
C PHE A 369 -36.16 -12.16 -12.72
N SER A 370 -35.12 -12.68 -12.06
CA SER A 370 -34.04 -11.86 -11.49
C SER A 370 -33.30 -11.07 -12.56
N THR A 371 -32.96 -11.71 -13.68
CA THR A 371 -32.32 -11.03 -14.81
C THR A 371 -33.22 -9.94 -15.37
N LEU A 372 -34.51 -10.24 -15.58
CA LEU A 372 -35.49 -9.27 -16.04
C LEU A 372 -35.58 -8.08 -15.08
N SER A 373 -35.63 -8.33 -13.77
CA SER A 373 -35.70 -7.31 -12.72
C SER A 373 -34.43 -6.44 -12.67
N ALA A 374 -33.24 -7.03 -12.79
CA ALA A 374 -31.98 -6.29 -12.82
C ALA A 374 -31.91 -5.29 -14.00
N PHE A 375 -32.46 -5.66 -15.15
CA PHE A 375 -32.42 -4.83 -16.36
C PHE A 375 -33.73 -4.08 -16.64
N HIS A 376 -34.69 -4.11 -15.70
CA HIS A 376 -35.94 -3.36 -15.84
C HIS A 376 -35.72 -1.88 -15.52
N VAL A 377 -35.12 -1.16 -16.45
CA VAL A 377 -34.82 0.28 -16.32
C VAL A 377 -35.89 1.06 -17.08
N GLY A 378 -36.74 1.78 -16.36
CA GLY A 378 -37.79 2.62 -16.95
C GLY A 378 -37.26 4.01 -17.31
N TRP A 379 -36.51 4.16 -18.41
CA TRP A 379 -36.16 5.48 -18.94
C TRP A 379 -36.69 5.63 -20.37
N ARG A 380 -37.87 6.27 -20.51
CA ARG A 380 -38.60 6.42 -21.78
C ARG A 380 -38.79 5.06 -22.48
N ASP A 381 -38.43 4.95 -23.75
CA ASP A 381 -38.56 3.73 -24.57
C ASP A 381 -37.34 2.79 -24.46
N LEU A 382 -36.27 3.19 -23.75
CA LEU A 382 -35.06 2.39 -23.57
C LEU A 382 -35.19 1.53 -22.31
N ASN A 383 -35.88 0.41 -22.44
CA ASN A 383 -35.97 -0.61 -21.39
C ASN A 383 -35.32 -1.90 -21.88
N VAL A 384 -34.12 -2.21 -21.37
CA VAL A 384 -33.39 -3.43 -21.69
C VAL A 384 -34.23 -4.67 -21.34
N GLY A 385 -35.02 -4.60 -20.27
CA GLY A 385 -36.00 -5.63 -19.92
C GLY A 385 -37.04 -5.89 -21.02
N THR A 386 -37.41 -4.88 -21.81
CA THR A 386 -38.30 -5.04 -22.97
C THR A 386 -37.61 -5.74 -24.15
N TRP A 387 -36.29 -5.60 -24.31
CA TRP A 387 -35.54 -6.36 -25.30
C TRP A 387 -35.37 -7.83 -24.88
N ILE A 388 -35.08 -8.06 -23.60
CA ILE A 388 -35.01 -9.41 -23.01
C ILE A 388 -36.36 -10.11 -23.15
N SER A 389 -37.46 -9.42 -22.85
CA SER A 389 -38.81 -10.00 -22.99
C SER A 389 -39.17 -10.31 -24.44
N LYS A 390 -38.63 -9.58 -25.43
CA LYS A 390 -38.79 -9.88 -26.87
C LYS A 390 -38.03 -11.12 -27.33
N MET A 391 -37.02 -11.59 -26.60
CA MET A 391 -36.41 -12.90 -26.88
C MET A 391 -37.35 -14.05 -26.55
N GLN A 392 -38.36 -13.81 -25.71
CA GLN A 392 -39.37 -14.81 -25.39
C GLN A 392 -40.42 -14.88 -26.53
N PRO A 393 -40.66 -16.06 -27.14
CA PRO A 393 -41.62 -16.18 -28.24
C PRO A 393 -43.10 -15.95 -27.88
N ARG A 394 -43.42 -15.80 -26.58
CA ARG A 394 -44.79 -15.74 -26.06
C ARG A 394 -45.07 -14.38 -25.44
N GLU A 395 -46.24 -13.81 -25.75
CA GLU A 395 -46.69 -12.47 -25.36
C GLU A 395 -47.19 -12.35 -23.90
N TYR A 396 -46.65 -13.18 -22.99
CA TYR A 396 -46.88 -13.03 -21.55
C TYR A 396 -45.66 -12.39 -20.88
N VAL A 397 -45.92 -11.68 -19.78
CA VAL A 397 -44.92 -11.02 -18.94
C VAL A 397 -45.01 -11.59 -17.53
N TYR A 398 -43.85 -11.71 -16.87
CA TYR A 398 -43.79 -12.04 -15.45
C TYR A 398 -43.94 -10.77 -14.62
N SER A 399 -44.86 -10.77 -13.67
CA SER A 399 -45.12 -9.64 -12.78
C SER A 399 -45.06 -10.09 -11.32
N ALA A 400 -44.43 -9.30 -10.46
CA ALA A 400 -44.36 -9.57 -9.03
C ALA A 400 -45.48 -8.87 -8.26
N SER A 401 -46.06 -9.56 -7.28
CA SER A 401 -47.00 -8.98 -6.31
C SER A 401 -46.43 -8.95 -4.90
N GLY A 402 -47.00 -8.11 -4.03
CA GLY A 402 -46.62 -8.07 -2.61
C GLY A 402 -45.16 -7.70 -2.38
N TRP A 403 -44.51 -8.39 -1.44
CA TRP A 403 -43.12 -8.10 -1.08
C TRP A 403 -42.12 -8.37 -2.22
N MET A 404 -42.42 -9.29 -3.14
CA MET A 404 -41.58 -9.55 -4.32
C MET A 404 -41.51 -8.34 -5.26
N ARG A 405 -42.56 -7.53 -5.32
CA ARG A 405 -42.58 -6.29 -6.10
C ARG A 405 -41.61 -5.26 -5.54
N THR A 406 -41.57 -5.14 -4.22
CA THR A 406 -40.62 -4.26 -3.52
C THR A 406 -39.19 -4.75 -3.74
N LEU A 407 -38.96 -6.07 -3.63
CA LEU A 407 -37.64 -6.66 -3.87
C LEU A 407 -37.16 -6.47 -5.31
N SER A 408 -38.02 -6.69 -6.30
CA SER A 408 -37.67 -6.46 -7.71
C SER A 408 -37.37 -5.00 -7.98
N GLY A 409 -38.14 -4.07 -7.39
CA GLY A 409 -37.86 -2.64 -7.50
C GLY A 409 -36.52 -2.25 -6.90
N PHE A 410 -36.19 -2.78 -5.72
CA PHE A 410 -34.88 -2.56 -5.08
C PHE A 410 -33.73 -3.10 -5.95
N GLN A 411 -33.87 -4.32 -6.48
CA GLN A 411 -32.89 -4.90 -7.39
C GLN A 411 -32.67 -4.04 -8.63
N SER A 412 -33.74 -3.51 -9.24
CA SER A 412 -33.63 -2.61 -10.39
C SER A 412 -32.87 -1.33 -10.04
N ILE A 413 -33.15 -0.70 -8.90
CA ILE A 413 -32.46 0.52 -8.45
C ILE A 413 -30.95 0.26 -8.27
N VAL A 414 -30.60 -0.81 -7.57
CA VAL A 414 -29.19 -1.20 -7.36
C VAL A 414 -28.51 -1.48 -8.70
N SER A 415 -29.20 -2.16 -9.62
CA SER A 415 -28.65 -2.52 -10.93
C SER A 415 -28.42 -1.30 -11.82
N VAL A 416 -29.35 -0.35 -11.83
CA VAL A 416 -29.20 0.94 -12.53
C VAL A 416 -28.00 1.69 -11.98
N TYR A 417 -27.88 1.77 -10.66
CA TYR A 417 -26.75 2.41 -10.01
C TYR A 417 -25.41 1.75 -10.40
N LEU A 418 -25.32 0.41 -10.37
CA LEU A 418 -24.10 -0.32 -10.75
C LEU A 418 -23.71 -0.11 -12.20
N LEU A 419 -24.69 -0.09 -13.12
CA LEU A 419 -24.44 0.21 -14.53
C LEU A 419 -24.02 1.67 -14.74
N ALA A 420 -24.65 2.60 -14.02
CA ALA A 420 -24.32 4.02 -14.10
C ALA A 420 -22.90 4.31 -13.58
N ILE A 421 -22.54 3.78 -12.40
CA ILE A 421 -21.20 4.00 -11.85
C ILE A 421 -20.13 3.29 -12.69
N TRP A 422 -20.43 2.13 -13.29
CA TRP A 422 -19.55 1.50 -14.27
C TRP A 422 -19.34 2.38 -15.50
N ALA A 423 -20.41 2.87 -16.12
CA ALA A 423 -20.29 3.72 -17.31
C ALA A 423 -19.53 5.02 -17.00
N LEU A 424 -19.82 5.65 -15.85
CA LEU A 424 -19.12 6.86 -15.40
C LEU A 424 -17.64 6.60 -15.16
N THR A 425 -17.26 5.49 -14.56
CA THR A 425 -15.84 5.18 -14.30
C THR A 425 -15.09 4.71 -15.54
N TYR A 426 -15.76 4.02 -16.46
CA TYR A 426 -15.14 3.54 -17.69
C TYR A 426 -14.94 4.67 -18.71
N PHE A 427 -15.98 5.47 -18.97
CA PHE A 427 -15.93 6.54 -19.97
C PHE A 427 -15.58 7.92 -19.42
N GLY A 428 -15.78 8.14 -18.12
CA GLY A 428 -15.50 9.41 -17.45
C GLY A 428 -14.48 9.27 -16.33
N GLU A 429 -14.42 10.32 -15.51
CA GLU A 429 -13.49 10.43 -14.37
C GLU A 429 -14.21 11.00 -13.14
N PRO A 430 -15.12 10.25 -12.51
CA PRO A 430 -15.99 10.77 -11.45
C PRO A 430 -15.26 11.07 -10.14
N PHE A 431 -14.02 10.57 -9.98
CA PHE A 431 -13.20 10.74 -8.77
C PHE A 431 -12.00 11.64 -9.03
N GLY A 432 -12.19 12.68 -9.84
CA GLY A 432 -11.16 13.62 -10.34
C GLY A 432 -11.15 14.96 -9.65
#